data_AF-A0A3L7SK32-F1
#
_entry.id   AF-A0A3L7SK32-F1
#
_cell.length_a   1.000
_cell.length_b   1.000
_cell.length_c   1.000
_cell.angle_alpha   90.00
_cell.angle_beta   90.00
_cell.angle_gamma   90.00
#
_symmetry.space_group_name_H-M   'P 1'
#
loop_
_entity.id
_entity.type
_entity.pdbx_description
1 polymer ?
#
loop_
_entity_poly.entity_id
_entity_poly.type
_entity_poly.pdbx_seq_one_letter_code
_entity_poly.pdbx_strand_id
1 'polypeptide(L)' 'PDVIVVTGDHSTPSKMKSHSWHPVPVLLSAETCRFDGSTKFGESQCLRGGLGQIQAKHLMLLAMAHAGRLEKYGA' A
#
# COMPACT_ATOMS: atom_id res chain seq x y z
N PRO A 1 -5.42 -14.23 9.19
CA PRO A 1 -6.45 -13.63 8.33
C PRO A 1 -5.88 -13.41 6.92
N ASP A 2 -6.73 -13.48 5.90
CA ASP A 2 -6.28 -13.25 4.53
C ASP A 2 -6.04 -11.76 4.30
N VAL A 3 -4.86 -11.43 3.77
CA VAL A 3 -4.46 -10.06 3.42
C VAL A 3 -4.02 -10.05 1.98
N ILE A 4 -4.62 -9.15 1.19
CA ILE A 4 -4.25 -8.92 -0.20
C ILE A 4 -3.57 -7.57 -0.30
N VAL A 5 -2.40 -7.56 -0.94
CA VAL A 5 -1.65 -6.34 -1.26
C VAL A 5 -1.40 -6.29 -2.76
N VAL A 6 -1.71 -5.16 -3.37
CA VAL A 6 -1.43 -4.89 -4.80
C VAL A 6 -0.68 -3.57 -4.90
N THR A 7 0.49 -3.60 -5.53
CA THR A 7 1.29 -2.40 -5.83
C THR A 7 2.31 -2.72 -6.93
N GLY A 8 3.05 -1.70 -7.38
CA GLY A 8 4.26 -1.87 -8.17
C GLY A 8 5.51 -1.77 -7.27
N ASP A 9 6.65 -2.24 -7.76
CA ASP A 9 7.95 -2.03 -7.12
C ASP A 9 8.54 -0.65 -7.47
N HIS A 10 8.19 -0.11 -8.64
CA HIS A 10 8.54 1.25 -9.06
C HIS A 10 7.57 1.81 -10.12
N SER A 11 7.67 3.11 -10.40
CA SER A 11 6.98 3.76 -11.52
C SER A 11 7.85 3.79 -12.77
N THR A 12 7.29 3.44 -13.93
CA THR A 12 7.94 3.55 -15.26
C THR A 12 7.06 4.38 -16.21
N PRO A 13 7.05 5.72 -16.11
CA PRO A 13 6.18 6.56 -16.93
C PRO A 13 6.54 6.45 -18.42
N SER A 14 5.55 6.22 -19.29
CA SER A 14 5.76 6.04 -20.74
C SER A 14 6.48 7.22 -21.40
N LYS A 15 6.25 8.45 -20.91
CA LYS A 15 6.92 9.67 -21.40
C LYS A 15 8.42 9.68 -21.10
N MET A 16 8.86 9.01 -20.03
CA MET A 16 10.26 8.94 -19.61
C MET A 16 10.98 7.70 -20.16
N LYS A 17 10.24 6.60 -20.41
CA LYS A 17 10.80 5.29 -20.83
C LYS A 17 11.88 4.75 -19.87
N SER A 18 11.84 5.17 -18.62
CA SER A 18 12.76 4.77 -17.57
C SER A 18 12.05 4.74 -16.22
N HIS A 19 12.67 4.06 -15.25
CA HIS A 19 12.18 4.09 -13.88
C HIS A 19 12.26 5.52 -13.33
N SER A 20 11.36 5.84 -12.42
CA SER A 20 11.27 7.16 -11.79
C SER A 20 10.99 7.06 -10.30
N TRP A 21 11.19 8.17 -9.60
CA TRP A 21 10.97 8.31 -8.16
C TRP A 21 9.51 8.61 -7.78
N HIS A 22 8.59 8.65 -8.76
CA HIS A 22 7.17 8.87 -8.48
C HIS A 22 6.65 7.75 -7.56
N PRO A 23 5.71 8.07 -6.65
CA PRO A 23 5.11 7.05 -5.80
C PRO A 23 4.28 6.06 -6.64
N VAL A 24 4.21 4.83 -6.17
CA VAL A 24 3.37 3.77 -6.75
C VAL A 24 2.03 3.68 -6.01
N PRO A 25 0.91 3.41 -6.70
CA PRO A 25 -0.36 3.09 -6.06
C PRO A 25 -0.23 1.84 -5.17
N VAL A 26 -0.79 1.88 -3.96
CA VAL A 26 -0.84 0.74 -3.03
C VAL A 26 -2.29 0.49 -2.64
N LEU A 27 -2.73 -0.75 -2.77
CA LEU A 27 -3.98 -1.26 -2.22
C LEU A 27 -3.65 -2.34 -1.19
N LEU A 28 -4.24 -2.22 0.01
CA LEU A 28 -4.21 -3.24 1.04
C LEU A 28 -5.65 -3.55 1.44
N SER A 29 -6.03 -4.81 1.32
CA SER A 29 -7.34 -5.32 1.70
C SER A 29 -7.20 -6.42 2.74
N ALA A 30 -7.90 -6.28 3.85
CA ALA A 30 -7.99 -7.23 4.94
C ALA A 30 -9.29 -6.99 5.72
N GLU A 31 -9.77 -8.00 6.44
CA GLU A 31 -10.95 -7.86 7.33
C GLU A 31 -10.76 -6.76 8.40
N THR A 32 -9.53 -6.54 8.83
CA THR A 32 -9.16 -5.55 9.86
C THR A 32 -8.89 -4.15 9.31
N CYS A 33 -9.07 -3.92 8.00
CA CYS A 33 -8.88 -2.60 7.40
C CYS A 33 -9.91 -1.60 7.93
N ARG A 34 -9.46 -0.37 8.17
CA ARG A 34 -10.36 0.79 8.18
C ARG A 34 -10.46 1.31 6.76
N PHE A 35 -11.52 0.91 6.05
CA PHE A 35 -11.75 1.32 4.68
C PHE A 35 -11.92 2.84 4.57
N ASP A 36 -11.28 3.43 3.56
CA ASP A 36 -11.49 4.82 3.17
C ASP A 36 -12.61 4.94 2.12
N GLY A 37 -12.86 6.15 1.60
CA GLY A 37 -13.89 6.39 0.58
C GLY A 37 -13.51 6.01 -0.85
N SER A 38 -12.39 5.31 -1.07
CA SER A 38 -11.91 4.99 -2.42
C SER A 38 -12.71 3.88 -3.07
N THR A 39 -13.16 4.15 -4.29
CA THR A 39 -13.97 3.20 -5.09
C THR A 39 -13.23 2.69 -6.33
N LYS A 40 -11.98 3.12 -6.54
CA LYS A 40 -11.15 2.80 -7.71
C LYS A 40 -9.69 2.64 -7.27
N PHE A 41 -8.89 1.95 -8.09
CA PHE A 41 -7.44 1.85 -7.90
C PHE A 41 -6.71 2.61 -9.01
N GLY A 42 -5.77 3.47 -8.63
CA GLY A 42 -4.99 4.31 -9.54
C GLY A 42 -4.32 5.47 -8.80
N GLU A 43 -3.37 6.14 -9.45
CA GLU A 43 -2.49 7.15 -8.87
C GLU A 43 -3.29 8.27 -8.18
N SER A 44 -4.26 8.86 -8.89
CA SER A 44 -5.07 9.97 -8.38
C SER A 44 -5.93 9.60 -7.17
N GLN A 45 -6.37 8.34 -7.08
CA GLN A 45 -7.19 7.87 -5.96
C GLN A 45 -6.30 7.54 -4.75
N CYS A 46 -5.17 6.85 -4.97
CA CYS A 46 -4.22 6.51 -3.93
C CYS A 46 -3.55 7.74 -3.29
N LEU A 47 -3.42 8.86 -4.03
CA LEU A 47 -2.98 10.14 -3.46
C LEU A 47 -3.88 10.66 -2.33
N ARG A 48 -5.14 10.23 -2.28
CA ARG A 48 -6.14 10.66 -1.27
C ARG A 48 -6.58 9.51 -0.35
N GLY A 49 -5.99 8.32 -0.54
CA GLY A 49 -6.33 7.12 0.24
C GLY A 49 -5.87 7.24 1.68
N GLY A 50 -6.55 6.53 2.57
CA GLY A 50 -6.33 6.54 4.02
C GLY A 50 -4.97 5.96 4.44
N LEU A 51 -4.30 5.18 3.58
CA LEU A 51 -2.92 4.74 3.79
C LEU A 51 -1.91 5.90 3.75
N GLY A 52 -2.24 6.99 3.05
CA GLY A 52 -1.32 8.10 2.82
C GLY A 52 -0.06 7.69 2.05
N GLN A 53 1.01 8.48 2.20
CA GLN A 53 2.31 8.21 1.58
C GLN A 53 3.25 7.52 2.58
N ILE A 54 3.61 6.27 2.30
CA ILE A 54 4.48 5.45 3.16
C ILE A 54 5.72 4.98 2.40
N GLN A 55 6.77 4.62 3.14
CA GLN A 55 7.91 3.91 2.55
C GLN A 55 7.52 2.45 2.30
N ALA A 56 7.79 1.95 1.08
CA ALA A 56 7.43 0.59 0.66
C ALA A 56 7.99 -0.52 1.56
N LYS A 57 9.13 -0.29 2.23
CA LYS A 57 9.71 -1.24 3.19
C LYS A 57 8.78 -1.59 4.36
N HIS A 58 7.81 -0.72 4.68
CA HIS A 58 6.83 -0.95 5.74
C HIS A 58 5.60 -1.74 5.29
N LEU A 59 5.45 -1.98 3.97
CA LEU A 59 4.26 -2.63 3.43
C LEU A 59 4.09 -4.06 3.94
N MET A 60 5.20 -4.83 4.02
CA MET A 60 5.16 -6.18 4.59
C MET A 60 4.79 -6.16 6.08
N LEU A 61 5.29 -5.19 6.86
CA LEU A 61 4.95 -5.07 8.27
C LEU A 61 3.47 -4.74 8.48
N LEU A 62 2.92 -3.84 7.66
CA LEU A 62 1.48 -3.54 7.66
C LEU A 62 0.65 -4.77 7.29
N ALA A 63 1.05 -5.52 6.26
CA ALA A 63 0.38 -6.75 5.89
C ALA A 63 0.39 -7.80 7.02
N MET A 64 1.54 -7.98 7.68
CA MET A 64 1.66 -8.89 8.82
C MET A 64 0.83 -8.46 10.03
N ALA A 65 0.72 -7.14 10.28
CA ALA A 65 -0.16 -6.61 11.31
C ALA A 65 -1.64 -6.95 11.02
N HIS A 66 -2.11 -6.71 9.79
CA HIS A 66 -3.45 -7.06 9.36
C HIS A 66 -3.70 -8.58 9.37
N ALA A 67 -2.66 -9.37 9.11
CA ALA A 67 -2.73 -10.84 9.15
C ALA A 67 -2.74 -11.42 10.58
N GLY A 68 -2.56 -10.60 11.62
CA GLY A 68 -2.41 -11.07 13.00
C GLY A 68 -1.11 -11.84 13.24
N ARG A 69 -0.07 -11.56 12.45
CA ARG A 69 1.24 -12.23 12.46
C ARG A 69 2.38 -11.31 12.89
N LEU A 70 2.04 -10.13 13.42
CA LEU A 70 3.00 -9.19 13.97
C LEU A 70 2.92 -9.24 15.49
N GLU A 71 4.05 -9.53 16.12
CA GLU A 71 4.15 -9.56 17.57
C GLU A 71 4.39 -8.16 18.12
N LYS A 72 3.89 -7.92 19.34
CA LYS A 72 4.15 -6.69 20.06
C LYS A 72 5.60 -6.69 20.55
N TYR A 73 6.33 -5.61 20.30
CA TYR A 73 7.68 -5.43 20.82
C TYR A 73 7.63 -4.74 22.19
N GLY A 74 7.87 -5.51 23.25
CA GLY A 74 7.71 -5.07 24.63
C GLY A 74 6.24 -4.94 25.07
N ALA A 75 6.00 -4.95 26.38
CA ALA A 75 4.69 -4.89 27.06
C ALA A 75 3.65 -5.96 26.67
#